data_AF-A0A538TQ71-F1
#
_entry.id   AF-A0A538TQ71-F1
#
_cell.length_a   1.000
_cell.length_b   1.000
_cell.length_c   1.000
_cell.angle_alpha   90.00
_cell.angle_beta   90.00
_cell.angle_gamma   90.00
#
_symmetry.space_group_name_H-M   'P 1'
#
loop_
_entity.id
_entity.type
_entity.pdbx_description
1 polymer ?
#
loop_
_entity_poly.entity_id
_entity_poly.type
_entity_poly.pdbx_seq_one_letter_code
_entity_poly.pdbx_strand_id
1 'polypeptide(L)'
;MNGWLQSLDSLLTPAFKIETLVPGHGVLGKPQASIQFTYHYLLDVREKASTVAAWGTKLNQIRDWGYLGAYEGLEFYEEVHFMNMRRLYNEAKGIKTPGRKNMHVFKRT
;
A
#
# COMPACT_ATOMS: atom_id res chain seq x y z
N MET A 1 -0.95 7.51 5.22
CA MET A 1 0.19 6.58 5.05
C MET A 1 1.17 6.61 6.24
N ASN A 2 1.53 7.79 6.78
CA ASN A 2 2.57 7.94 7.80
C ASN A 2 2.43 7.01 9.02
N GLY A 3 1.23 6.85 9.58
CA GLY A 3 1.03 5.97 10.72
C GLY A 3 1.35 4.49 10.44
N TRP A 4 1.10 4.00 9.21
CA TRP A 4 1.45 2.63 8.85
C TRP A 4 2.97 2.43 8.79
N LEU A 5 3.68 3.35 8.14
CA LEU A 5 5.14 3.30 8.04
C LEU A 5 5.79 3.37 9.43
N GLN A 6 5.32 4.27 10.29
CA GLN A 6 5.83 4.41 11.67
C GLN A 6 5.57 3.16 12.50
N SER A 7 4.38 2.57 12.40
CA SER A 7 4.08 1.32 13.10
C SER A 7 4.99 0.18 12.65
N LEU A 8 5.17 -0.01 11.34
CA LEU A 8 6.06 -1.06 10.84
C LEU A 8 7.53 -0.81 11.19
N ASP A 9 7.99 0.44 11.10
CA ASP A 9 9.35 0.84 11.48
C ASP A 9 9.64 0.53 12.96
N SER A 10 8.68 0.84 13.85
CA SER A 10 8.82 0.51 15.27
C SER A 10 9.01 -0.98 15.54
N LEU A 11 8.39 -1.84 14.73
CA LEU A 11 8.49 -3.31 14.83
C LEU A 11 9.82 -3.85 14.29
N LEU A 12 10.57 -3.06 13.53
CA LEU A 12 11.89 -3.43 13.01
C LEU A 12 13.05 -3.05 13.94
N THR A 13 12.75 -2.38 15.06
CA THR A 13 13.77 -1.97 16.03
C THR A 13 14.24 -3.15 16.91
N PRO A 14 15.46 -3.10 17.47
CA PRO A 14 15.95 -4.14 18.39
C PRO A 14 15.08 -4.37 19.63
N ALA A 15 14.19 -3.43 19.97
CA ALA A 15 13.26 -3.55 21.08
C ALA A 15 12.23 -4.67 20.89
N PHE A 16 11.95 -5.05 19.64
CA PHE A 16 10.99 -6.10 19.30
C PHE A 16 11.70 -7.31 18.71
N LYS A 17 12.02 -8.30 19.57
CA LYS A 17 12.51 -9.61 19.13
C LYS A 17 11.32 -10.49 18.72
N ILE A 18 10.84 -10.32 17.50
CA ILE A 18 9.68 -11.06 16.98
C ILE A 18 10.12 -12.44 16.49
N GLU A 19 9.76 -13.48 17.23
CA GLU A 19 10.06 -14.88 16.85
C GLU A 19 9.00 -15.49 15.94
N THR A 20 7.73 -15.05 16.07
CA THR A 20 6.61 -15.50 15.24
C THR A 20 5.72 -14.31 14.88
N LEU A 21 5.28 -14.26 13.62
CA LEU A 21 4.34 -13.26 13.11
C LEU A 21 3.06 -13.97 12.70
N VAL A 22 1.97 -13.71 13.43
CA VAL A 22 0.63 -14.20 13.11
C VAL A 22 -0.13 -13.08 12.42
N PRO A 23 -0.32 -13.14 11.08
CA PRO A 23 -1.04 -12.08 10.38
C PRO A 23 -2.55 -12.20 10.62
N GLY A 24 -3.28 -11.09 10.47
CA GLY A 24 -4.74 -11.11 10.55
C GLY A 24 -5.40 -11.97 9.46
N HIS A 25 -4.73 -12.10 8.31
CA HIS A 25 -5.08 -12.99 7.21
C HIS A 25 -3.79 -13.52 6.53
N GLY A 26 -3.82 -14.73 5.97
CA GLY A 26 -2.70 -15.33 5.25
C GLY A 26 -1.90 -16.37 6.04
N VAL A 27 -0.73 -16.74 5.54
CA VAL A 27 0.16 -17.76 6.14
C VAL A 27 1.23 -17.14 7.03
N LEU A 28 1.71 -17.92 8.01
CA LEU A 28 2.83 -17.52 8.86
C LEU A 28 4.07 -17.28 8.00
N GLY A 29 4.61 -16.07 8.08
CA GLY A 29 5.83 -15.66 7.38
C GLY A 29 7.03 -15.55 8.32
N LYS A 30 8.23 -15.40 7.75
CA LYS A 30 9.41 -15.00 8.52
C LYS A 30 9.20 -13.56 8.99
N PRO A 31 9.11 -13.29 10.31
CA PRO A 31 8.62 -12.02 10.81
C PRO A 31 9.28 -10.79 10.17
N GLN A 32 10.60 -10.78 10.15
CA GLN A 32 11.36 -9.60 9.74
C GLN A 32 11.25 -9.37 8.24
N ALA A 33 11.33 -10.45 7.46
CA ALA A 33 11.15 -10.37 6.01
C ALA A 33 9.73 -9.90 5.64
N SER A 34 8.70 -10.39 6.33
CA SER A 34 7.31 -10.00 6.08
C SER A 34 7.03 -8.54 6.44
N ILE A 35 7.58 -8.05 7.56
CA ILE A 35 7.45 -6.65 7.97
C ILE A 35 8.21 -5.74 7.00
N GLN A 36 9.45 -6.08 6.65
CA GLN A 36 10.25 -5.35 5.67
C GLN A 36 9.58 -5.30 4.30
N PHE A 37 9.06 -6.44 3.82
CA PHE A 37 8.34 -6.51 2.56
C PHE A 37 7.16 -5.53 2.52
N THR A 38 6.34 -5.54 3.58
CA THR A 38 5.20 -4.62 3.68
C THR A 38 5.65 -3.16 3.79
N TYR A 39 6.71 -2.91 4.56
CA TYR A 39 7.27 -1.57 4.71
C TYR A 39 7.77 -0.99 3.38
N HIS A 40 8.56 -1.75 2.63
CA HIS A 40 9.07 -1.35 1.32
C HIS A 40 7.94 -1.15 0.32
N TYR A 41 6.95 -2.04 0.30
CA TYR A 41 5.77 -1.85 -0.55
C TYR A 41 5.11 -0.50 -0.30
N LEU A 42 4.89 -0.11 0.96
CA LEU A 42 4.26 1.16 1.32
C LEU A 42 5.10 2.39 0.96
N LEU A 43 6.43 2.28 1.01
CA LEU A 43 7.33 3.32 0.53
C LEU A 43 7.26 3.46 -0.99
N ASP A 44 7.39 2.35 -1.71
CA ASP A 44 7.44 2.32 -3.18
C ASP A 44 6.15 2.88 -3.79
N VAL A 45 4.98 2.45 -3.28
CA VAL A 45 3.68 2.98 -3.75
C VAL A 45 3.54 4.47 -3.48
N ARG A 46 4.05 4.95 -2.33
CA ARG A 46 3.97 6.36 -1.95
C ARG A 46 4.88 7.21 -2.86
N GLU A 47 6.12 6.79 -3.02
CA GLU A 47 7.10 7.46 -3.86
C GLU A 47 6.61 7.52 -5.31
N LYS A 48 6.22 6.38 -5.88
CA LYS A 48 5.71 6.28 -7.25
C LYS A 48 4.50 7.18 -7.47
N ALA A 49 3.50 7.10 -6.60
CA ALA A 49 2.29 7.91 -6.72
C ALA A 49 2.58 9.40 -6.64
N SER A 50 3.47 9.82 -5.72
CA SER A 50 3.84 11.23 -5.55
C SER A 50 4.62 11.78 -6.75
N THR A 51 5.56 11.00 -7.28
CA THR A 51 6.39 11.36 -8.44
C THR A 51 5.52 11.53 -9.67
N VAL A 52 4.64 10.57 -9.95
CA VAL A 52 3.73 10.62 -11.09
C VAL A 52 2.72 11.76 -10.94
N ALA A 53 2.23 12.03 -9.72
CA ALA A 53 1.40 13.20 -9.45
C ALA A 53 2.15 14.51 -9.73
N ALA A 54 3.42 14.62 -9.36
CA ALA A 54 4.24 15.80 -9.67
C ALA A 54 4.42 16.01 -11.18
N TRP A 55 4.55 14.92 -11.95
CA TRP A 55 4.66 14.97 -13.43
C TRP A 55 3.36 15.31 -14.15
N GLY A 56 2.22 15.34 -13.46
CA GLY A 56 0.94 15.69 -14.09
C GLY A 56 0.32 14.59 -14.94
N THR A 57 0.75 13.34 -14.80
CA THR A 57 0.17 12.19 -15.49
C THR A 57 -1.31 12.03 -15.13
N LYS A 58 -2.12 11.47 -16.03
CA LYS A 58 -3.57 11.36 -15.79
C LYS A 58 -3.89 10.14 -14.92
N LEU A 59 -4.83 10.32 -13.98
CA LEU A 59 -5.26 9.25 -13.08
C LEU A 59 -5.99 8.11 -13.82
N ASN A 60 -6.67 8.39 -14.93
CA ASN A 60 -7.34 7.35 -15.73
C ASN A 60 -6.36 6.39 -16.41
N GLN A 61 -5.09 6.75 -16.49
CA GLN A 61 -3.99 5.93 -17.02
C GLN A 61 -3.26 5.14 -15.92
N ILE A 62 -3.89 4.96 -14.74
CA ILE A 62 -3.21 4.33 -13.59
C ILE A 62 -2.63 2.95 -13.87
N ARG A 63 -3.24 2.19 -14.79
CA ARG A 63 -2.72 0.89 -15.22
C ARG A 63 -1.44 1.04 -16.05
N ASP A 64 -1.24 2.14 -16.75
CA ASP A 64 -0.06 2.32 -17.61
C ASP A 64 1.21 2.61 -16.79
N TRP A 65 1.06 3.17 -15.58
CA TRP A 65 2.19 3.63 -14.76
C TRP A 65 2.21 3.09 -13.33
N GLY A 66 1.13 2.50 -12.86
CA GLY A 66 0.94 2.13 -11.46
C GLY A 66 1.71 0.90 -11.03
N TYR A 67 2.08 0.02 -11.97
CA TYR A 67 2.76 -1.25 -11.69
C TYR A 67 4.07 -1.09 -10.91
N LEU A 68 4.31 -2.08 -10.05
CA LEU A 68 5.49 -2.25 -9.21
C LEU A 68 5.95 -3.71 -9.27
N GLY A 69 6.81 -4.02 -10.24
CA GLY A 69 7.22 -5.38 -10.62
C GLY A 69 7.54 -6.35 -9.48
N ALA A 70 8.20 -5.89 -8.41
CA ALA A 70 8.55 -6.74 -7.28
C ALA A 70 7.34 -7.32 -6.50
N TYR A 71 6.15 -6.74 -6.69
CA TYR A 71 4.92 -7.11 -5.99
C TYR A 71 3.86 -7.70 -6.92
N GLU A 72 4.14 -7.78 -8.22
CA GLU A 72 3.24 -8.36 -9.20
C GLU A 72 3.04 -9.87 -8.95
N GLY A 73 1.83 -10.36 -9.23
CA GLY A 73 1.47 -11.77 -9.02
C GLY A 73 1.06 -12.14 -7.59
N LEU A 74 1.10 -11.19 -6.64
CA LEU A 74 0.55 -11.41 -5.30
C LEU A 74 -0.99 -11.45 -5.33
N GLU A 75 -1.54 -12.19 -4.38
CA GLU A 75 -2.98 -12.24 -4.16
C GLU A 75 -3.54 -10.83 -3.94
N PHE A 76 -4.58 -10.47 -4.69
CA PHE A 76 -5.23 -9.16 -4.70
C PHE A 76 -4.36 -7.98 -5.18
N TYR A 77 -3.22 -8.25 -5.82
CA TYR A 77 -2.40 -7.17 -6.40
C TYR A 77 -3.26 -6.34 -7.37
N GLU A 78 -3.86 -6.96 -8.38
CA GLU A 78 -4.62 -6.27 -9.42
C GLU A 78 -5.79 -5.41 -8.90
N GLU A 79 -6.47 -5.84 -7.83
CA GLU A 79 -7.58 -5.10 -7.25
C GLU A 79 -7.14 -4.06 -6.23
N VAL A 80 -6.36 -4.48 -5.23
CA VAL A 80 -6.07 -3.66 -4.04
C VAL A 80 -4.92 -2.68 -4.30
N HIS A 81 -3.90 -3.08 -5.07
CA HIS A 81 -2.77 -2.21 -5.38
C HIS A 81 -3.25 -0.96 -6.13
N PHE A 82 -4.02 -1.13 -7.20
CA PHE A 82 -4.47 0.00 -8.01
C PHE A 82 -5.49 0.89 -7.29
N MET A 83 -6.29 0.34 -6.38
CA MET A 83 -7.10 1.15 -5.46
C MET A 83 -6.23 2.01 -4.56
N ASN A 84 -5.16 1.46 -4.00
CA ASN A 84 -4.22 2.19 -3.15
C ASN A 84 -3.45 3.26 -3.94
N MET A 85 -2.94 2.93 -5.13
CA MET A 85 -2.25 3.86 -6.01
C MET A 85 -3.13 5.06 -6.37
N ARG A 86 -4.42 4.82 -6.69
CA ARG A 86 -5.39 5.89 -6.98
C ARG A 86 -5.54 6.82 -5.79
N ARG A 87 -5.66 6.25 -4.60
CA ARG A 87 -5.82 7.01 -3.36
C ARG A 87 -4.59 7.87 -3.06
N LEU A 88 -3.40 7.28 -3.16
CA LEU A 88 -2.14 7.97 -2.90
C LEU A 88 -1.83 9.06 -3.92
N TYR A 89 -2.14 8.82 -5.19
CA TYR A 89 -2.03 9.83 -6.24
C TYR A 89 -2.91 11.05 -5.94
N ASN A 90 -4.17 10.81 -5.56
CA ASN A 90 -5.09 11.90 -5.18
C ASN A 90 -4.61 12.64 -3.93
N GLU A 91 -4.13 11.92 -2.92
CA GLU A 91 -3.53 12.50 -1.71
C GLU A 91 -2.33 13.40 -2.07
N ALA A 92 -1.44 12.94 -2.97
CA ALA A 92 -0.30 13.72 -3.45
C ALA A 92 -0.70 14.98 -4.24
N LYS A 93 -1.85 14.95 -4.93
CA LYS A 93 -2.46 16.12 -5.59
C LYS A 93 -3.20 17.05 -4.62
N GLY A 94 -3.26 16.74 -3.32
CA GLY A 94 -4.03 17.50 -2.32
C GLY A 94 -5.54 17.25 -2.39
N ILE A 95 -5.99 16.25 -3.14
CA ILE A 95 -7.40 15.88 -3.28
C ILE A 95 -7.78 15.00 -2.09
N LYS A 96 -8.71 15.47 -1.24
CA LYS A 96 -9.23 14.67 -0.14
C LYS A 96 -9.96 13.44 -0.66
N THR A 97 -9.41 12.25 -0.39
CA THR A 97 -10.11 10.99 -0.66
C THR A 97 -11.04 10.64 0.50
N PRO A 98 -12.31 10.24 0.24
CA PRO A 98 -13.21 9.81 1.31
C PRO A 98 -12.59 8.69 2.15
N GLY A 99 -12.72 8.79 3.47
CA GLY A 99 -12.40 7.67 4.36
C GLY A 99 -13.40 6.52 4.20
N ARG A 100 -13.08 5.34 4.75
CA ARG A 100 -13.93 4.12 4.71
C ARG A 100 -15.39 4.35 5.16
N LYS A 101 -15.70 5.42 5.91
CA LYS A 101 -17.06 5.78 6.32
C LYS A 101 -18.04 5.99 5.16
N ASN A 102 -17.55 6.31 3.95
CA ASN A 102 -18.41 6.65 2.79
C ASN A 102 -18.27 5.67 1.61
N MET A 103 -17.66 4.49 1.81
CA MET A 103 -17.70 3.46 0.76
C MET A 103 -19.09 2.86 0.71
N HIS A 104 -19.91 3.30 -0.25
CA HIS A 104 -21.13 2.58 -0.61
C HIS A 104 -20.73 1.14 -0.96
N VAL A 105 -21.20 0.20 -0.13
CA VAL A 105 -21.06 -1.23 -0.39
C VAL A 105 -21.83 -1.49 -1.68
N PHE A 106 -21.12 -1.70 -2.79
CA PHE A 106 -21.71 -2.28 -3.98
C PHE A 106 -22.09 -3.71 -3.63
N LYS A 107 -23.39 -3.94 -3.39
CA LYS A 107 -23.95 -5.29 -3.36
C LYS A 107 -23.78 -5.86 -4.77
N ARG A 108 -23.04 -6.95 -4.91
CA ARG A 108 -23.12 -7.80 -6.10
C ARG A 108 -24.55 -8.40 -6.11
N THR A 109 -25.36 -7.97 -7.07
CA THR A 109 -26.57 -8.69 -7.50
C THR A 109 -26.20 -9.89 -8.34
#